data_AF-A0A183LEM9-F1
#
_entry.id   AF-A0A183LEM9-F1
#
_cell.length_a   1.000
_cell.length_b   1.000
_cell.length_c   1.000
_cell.angle_alpha   90.00
_cell.angle_beta   90.00
_cell.angle_gamma   90.00
#
_symmetry.space_group_name_H-M   'P 1'
#
loop_
_entity.id
_entity.type
_entity.pdbx_description
1 polymer ?
#
loop_
_entity_poly.entity_id
_entity_poly.type
_entity_poly.pdbx_seq_one_letter_code
_entity_poly.pdbx_strand_id
1 'polypeptide(L)'
;MHVKTWKQLVNHLPCSFQLGRKDRLWRNIVQMQLKHGKEHFNFMPQTYCLPGDLDELKKAWDEEGENQRWIMKPPASARGIGVRLVTKWSQIPKKRPALIQKYLSRPYLINDSKFDLRIYVYISSINPLRLYIHEDGLVRFASQKYSNAIRSLGNRYIHLTNYSINRLNSEYISNTNEFATKGHKW
;
A
#
# COMPACT_ATOMS: atom_id res chain seq x y z
N MET A 1 41.51 17.39 -28.34
CA MET A 1 40.16 17.01 -28.79
C MET A 1 39.34 16.68 -27.55
N HIS A 2 38.53 17.62 -27.06
CA HIS A 2 37.74 17.45 -25.83
C HIS A 2 36.56 16.51 -26.08
N VAL A 3 36.66 15.26 -25.61
CA VAL A 3 35.52 14.34 -25.59
C VAL A 3 34.56 14.82 -24.50
N LYS A 4 33.54 15.61 -24.87
CA LYS A 4 32.39 15.86 -24.01
C LYS A 4 31.61 14.55 -23.87
N THR A 5 31.91 13.79 -22.82
CA THR A 5 31.07 12.68 -22.37
C THR A 5 29.83 13.27 -21.73
N TRP A 6 28.78 13.47 -22.51
CA TRP A 6 27.46 13.77 -21.96
C TRP A 6 27.06 12.60 -21.07
N LYS A 7 27.00 12.82 -19.75
CA LYS A 7 26.48 11.83 -18.82
C LYS A 7 24.99 11.69 -19.08
N GLN A 8 24.58 10.53 -19.58
CA GLN A 8 23.16 10.19 -19.71
C GLN A 8 22.57 10.09 -18.30
N LEU A 9 21.44 10.76 -18.08
CA LEU A 9 20.68 10.69 -16.84
C LEU A 9 19.38 9.93 -17.12
N VAL A 10 19.03 9.02 -16.20
CA VAL A 10 17.75 8.29 -16.22
C VAL A 10 17.01 8.58 -14.92
N ASN A 11 15.68 8.59 -14.97
CA ASN A 11 14.83 8.90 -13.82
C ASN A 11 14.46 7.67 -12.97
N HIS A 12 15.08 6.52 -13.23
CA HIS A 12 14.85 5.28 -12.49
C HIS A 12 16.16 4.60 -12.12
N LEU A 13 16.23 4.15 -10.87
CA LEU A 13 17.31 3.27 -10.42
C LEU A 13 17.09 1.84 -10.97
N PRO A 14 18.16 1.19 -11.45
CA PRO A 14 18.15 -0.25 -11.67
C PRO A 14 17.65 -0.98 -10.43
N CYS A 15 16.88 -2.05 -10.62
CA CYS A 15 16.30 -2.84 -9.52
C CYS A 15 15.36 -2.10 -8.56
N SER A 16 14.85 -0.91 -8.91
CA SER A 16 13.83 -0.19 -8.12
C SER A 16 12.57 -1.00 -7.81
N PHE A 17 12.29 -2.06 -8.58
CA PHE A 17 11.22 -3.02 -8.30
C PHE A 17 11.38 -3.76 -6.95
N GLN A 18 12.58 -3.80 -6.36
CA GLN A 18 12.80 -4.35 -5.02
C GLN A 18 12.03 -3.58 -3.92
N LEU A 19 11.80 -2.29 -4.15
CA LEU A 19 10.96 -1.44 -3.30
C LEU A 19 9.55 -1.27 -3.89
N GLY A 20 9.42 -1.21 -5.23
CA GLY A 20 8.15 -0.95 -5.90
C GLY A 20 7.18 -2.13 -5.98
N ARG A 21 7.67 -3.37 -6.03
CA ARG A 21 6.82 -4.57 -6.01
C ARG A 21 6.51 -4.97 -4.58
N LYS A 22 5.23 -5.17 -4.28
CA LYS A 22 4.76 -5.43 -2.91
C LYS A 22 5.37 -6.70 -2.30
N ASP A 23 5.51 -7.74 -3.11
CA ASP A 23 6.07 -9.04 -2.69
C ASP A 23 7.58 -8.97 -2.47
N ARG A 24 8.29 -8.08 -3.17
CA ARG A 24 9.73 -7.86 -2.96
C ARG A 24 9.95 -6.96 -1.74
N LEU A 25 9.17 -5.89 -1.61
CA LEU A 25 9.22 -5.00 -0.46
C LEU A 25 9.02 -5.75 0.86
N TRP A 26 7.99 -6.61 0.94
CA TRP A 26 7.75 -7.41 2.14
C TRP A 26 8.92 -8.34 2.46
N ARG A 27 9.43 -9.10 1.47
CA ARG A 27 10.58 -9.98 1.68
C ARG A 27 11.80 -9.21 2.16
N ASN A 28 12.07 -8.03 1.60
CA ASN A 28 13.17 -7.18 2.03
C ASN A 28 12.99 -6.69 3.48
N ILE A 29 11.76 -6.31 3.88
CA ILE A 29 11.46 -5.93 5.26
C ILE A 29 11.69 -7.11 6.22
N VAL A 30 11.26 -8.33 5.87
CA VAL A 30 11.51 -9.53 6.68
C VAL A 30 13.01 -9.79 6.83
N GLN A 31 13.81 -9.64 5.77
CA GLN A 31 15.27 -9.77 5.87
C GLN A 31 15.88 -8.71 6.80
N MET A 32 15.37 -7.47 6.75
CA MET A 32 15.81 -6.42 7.65
C MET A 32 15.41 -6.68 9.11
N GLN A 33 14.21 -7.22 9.35
CA GLN A 33 13.77 -7.65 10.68
C GLN A 33 14.68 -8.74 11.26
N LEU A 34 15.09 -9.72 10.45
CA LEU A 34 16.02 -10.78 10.88
C LEU A 34 17.41 -10.25 11.20
N LYS A 35 17.91 -9.29 10.41
CA LYS A 35 19.27 -8.76 10.54
C LYS A 35 19.39 -7.68 11.62
N HIS A 36 18.36 -6.87 11.80
CA HIS A 36 18.42 -5.64 12.60
C HIS A 36 17.38 -5.59 13.73
N GLY A 37 16.59 -6.64 13.94
CA GLY A 37 15.55 -6.67 14.96
C GLY A 37 14.18 -6.26 14.41
N LYS A 38 13.13 -6.90 14.95
CA LYS A 38 11.75 -6.67 14.49
C LYS A 38 11.25 -5.29 14.88
N GLU A 39 11.61 -4.83 16.06
CA GLU A 39 11.26 -3.53 16.65
C GLU A 39 11.62 -2.36 15.75
N HIS A 40 12.73 -2.44 15.01
CA HIS A 40 13.17 -1.40 14.07
C HIS A 40 12.45 -1.45 12.71
N PHE A 41 11.81 -2.58 12.39
CA PHE A 41 11.15 -2.83 11.10
C PHE A 41 9.68 -3.28 11.27
N ASN A 42 9.01 -2.87 12.35
CA ASN A 42 7.62 -3.22 12.67
C ASN A 42 6.57 -2.23 12.10
N PHE A 43 6.95 -1.40 11.12
CA PHE A 43 6.07 -0.38 10.55
C PHE A 43 5.18 -0.91 9.41
N MET A 44 5.38 -2.16 8.97
CA MET A 44 4.55 -2.79 7.92
C MET A 44 3.68 -3.89 8.53
N PRO A 45 2.35 -3.89 8.28
CA PRO A 45 1.47 -4.95 8.77
C PRO A 45 1.91 -6.32 8.24
N GLN A 46 1.72 -7.34 9.08
CA GLN A 46 2.03 -8.73 8.75
C GLN A 46 1.45 -9.12 7.39
N THR A 47 2.28 -9.72 6.55
CA THR A 47 1.95 -10.03 5.16
C THR A 47 2.43 -11.43 4.81
N TYR A 48 1.68 -12.10 3.94
CA TYR A 48 1.96 -13.44 3.42
C TYR A 48 1.94 -13.41 1.90
N CYS A 49 3.00 -13.93 1.28
CA CYS A 49 3.18 -14.03 -0.16
C CYS A 49 2.81 -15.42 -0.67
N LEU A 50 1.63 -15.53 -1.27
CA LEU A 50 1.13 -16.78 -1.83
C LEU A 50 1.79 -17.12 -3.17
N PRO A 51 1.90 -18.42 -3.51
CA PRO A 51 1.51 -19.57 -2.67
C PRO A 51 2.54 -19.96 -1.60
N GLY A 52 3.72 -19.32 -1.57
CA GLY A 52 4.84 -19.72 -0.71
C GLY A 52 4.51 -19.72 0.79
N ASP A 53 3.78 -18.71 1.27
CA ASP A 53 3.49 -18.55 2.70
C ASP A 53 2.07 -19.05 3.07
N LEU A 54 1.51 -20.01 2.33
CA LEU A 54 0.11 -20.44 2.49
C LEU A 54 -0.13 -21.13 3.84
N ASP A 55 0.82 -21.94 4.29
CA ASP A 55 0.69 -22.71 5.53
C ASP A 55 0.84 -21.79 6.75
N GLU A 56 1.76 -20.84 6.72
CA GLU A 56 1.91 -19.82 7.76
C GLU A 56 0.70 -18.89 7.80
N LEU A 57 0.16 -18.52 6.63
CA LEU A 57 -1.09 -17.78 6.55
C LEU A 57 -2.23 -18.57 7.17
N LYS A 58 -2.32 -19.88 6.93
CA LYS A 58 -3.39 -20.72 7.51
C LYS A 58 -3.31 -20.75 9.03
N LYS A 59 -2.12 -20.91 9.61
CA LYS A 59 -1.90 -20.86 11.06
C LYS A 59 -2.38 -19.53 11.65
N ALA A 60 -1.89 -18.41 11.10
CA ALA A 60 -2.31 -17.09 11.57
C ALA A 60 -3.80 -16.80 11.34
N TRP A 61 -4.38 -17.33 10.26
CA TRP A 61 -5.80 -17.20 9.98
C TRP A 61 -6.67 -17.87 11.06
N ASP A 62 -6.23 -19.03 11.54
CA ASP A 62 -6.93 -19.81 12.57
C ASP A 62 -6.72 -19.22 13.97
N GLU A 63 -5.52 -18.72 14.27
CA GLU A 63 -5.20 -18.04 15.53
C GLU A 63 -6.01 -16.75 15.74
N GLU A 64 -6.27 -15.98 14.67
CA GLU A 64 -7.00 -14.72 14.79
C GLU A 64 -8.52 -14.88 15.02
N GLY A 65 -9.08 -16.07 14.78
CA GLY A 65 -10.51 -16.34 14.92
C GLY A 65 -11.39 -15.51 14.00
N GLU A 66 -12.72 -15.58 14.14
CA GLU A 66 -13.73 -15.16 13.15
C GLU A 66 -13.82 -13.65 12.83
N ASN A 67 -13.14 -12.81 13.60
CA ASN A 67 -13.11 -11.36 13.39
C ASN A 67 -11.90 -10.91 12.55
N GLN A 68 -11.13 -11.85 12.02
CA GLN A 68 -9.96 -11.57 11.20
C GLN A 68 -10.33 -10.81 9.93
N ARG A 69 -9.51 -9.82 9.59
CA ARG A 69 -9.68 -9.02 8.39
C ARG A 69 -8.36 -8.89 7.71
N TRP A 70 -8.34 -9.34 6.47
CA TRP A 70 -7.17 -9.30 5.63
C TRP A 70 -7.49 -8.49 4.39
N ILE A 71 -6.45 -7.95 3.76
CA ILE A 71 -6.54 -7.29 2.46
C ILE A 71 -5.68 -8.06 1.48
N MET A 72 -6.32 -8.57 0.43
CA MET A 72 -5.65 -9.24 -0.66
C MET A 72 -5.19 -8.21 -1.69
N LYS A 73 -3.96 -8.33 -2.17
CA LYS A 73 -3.36 -7.45 -3.18
C LYS A 73 -2.64 -8.28 -4.24
N PRO A 74 -2.76 -7.95 -5.54
CA PRO A 74 -1.89 -8.54 -6.55
C PRO A 74 -0.44 -8.05 -6.38
N PRO A 75 0.59 -8.90 -6.64
CA PRO A 75 2.00 -8.53 -6.46
C PRO A 75 2.44 -7.32 -7.28
N ALA A 76 2.14 -7.35 -8.58
CA ALA A 76 2.58 -6.36 -9.56
C ALA A 76 1.40 -5.69 -10.26
N SER A 77 0.50 -5.07 -9.48
CA SER A 77 -0.60 -4.26 -10.00
C SER A 77 -0.66 -2.87 -9.34
N ALA A 78 -1.36 -1.96 -9.99
CA ALA A 78 -1.49 -0.55 -9.60
C ALA A 78 -2.97 -0.12 -9.61
N ARG A 79 -3.23 1.14 -9.20
CA ARG A 79 -4.57 1.77 -9.27
C ARG A 79 -5.68 1.07 -8.45
N GLY A 80 -5.28 0.23 -7.48
CA GLY A 80 -6.21 -0.53 -6.64
C GLY A 80 -6.88 -1.71 -7.34
N ILE A 81 -6.47 -2.05 -8.56
CA ILE A 81 -7.03 -3.18 -9.32
C ILE A 81 -6.72 -4.50 -8.58
N GLY A 82 -7.76 -5.30 -8.36
CA GLY A 82 -7.66 -6.59 -7.66
C GLY A 82 -7.47 -6.49 -6.14
N VAL A 83 -7.41 -5.27 -5.58
CA VAL A 83 -7.31 -5.07 -4.13
C VAL A 83 -8.70 -5.18 -3.51
N ARG A 84 -8.84 -6.03 -2.49
CA ARG A 84 -10.11 -6.22 -1.78
C ARG A 84 -9.88 -6.76 -0.38
N LEU A 85 -10.81 -6.49 0.53
CA LEU A 85 -10.83 -7.16 1.82
C LEU A 85 -11.26 -8.61 1.64
N VAL A 86 -10.70 -9.50 2.46
CA VAL A 86 -11.05 -10.91 2.54
C VAL A 86 -11.24 -11.29 4.01
N THR A 87 -12.33 -11.99 4.27
CA THR A 87 -12.75 -12.44 5.61
C THR A 87 -13.10 -13.91 5.66
N LYS A 88 -13.15 -14.60 4.51
CA LYS A 88 -13.39 -16.04 4.42
C LYS A 88 -12.21 -16.72 3.76
N TRP A 89 -11.79 -17.86 4.34
CA TRP A 89 -10.67 -18.65 3.79
C TRP A 89 -10.90 -19.07 2.34
N SER A 90 -12.16 -19.32 1.95
CA SER A 90 -12.54 -19.67 0.58
C SER A 90 -12.17 -18.60 -0.47
N GLN A 91 -11.92 -17.35 -0.05
CA GLN A 91 -11.51 -16.25 -0.93
C GLN A 91 -10.00 -16.26 -1.24
N ILE A 92 -9.22 -17.08 -0.54
CA ILE A 92 -7.76 -17.12 -0.63
C ILE A 92 -7.31 -17.97 -1.83
N PRO A 93 -6.54 -17.41 -2.76
CA PRO A 93 -6.04 -18.17 -3.91
C PRO A 93 -4.91 -19.10 -3.49
N LYS A 94 -5.14 -20.42 -3.55
CA LYS A 94 -4.14 -21.43 -3.13
C LYS A 94 -3.00 -21.64 -4.13
N LYS A 95 -3.22 -21.33 -5.42
CA LYS A 95 -2.27 -21.62 -6.51
C LYS A 95 -1.81 -20.39 -7.29
N ARG A 96 -2.36 -19.20 -7.00
CA ARG A 96 -2.06 -17.97 -7.76
C ARG A 96 -1.32 -16.97 -6.87
N PRO A 97 -0.35 -16.22 -7.43
CA PRO A 97 0.36 -15.19 -6.67
C PRO A 97 -0.58 -14.11 -6.13
N ALA A 98 -0.53 -13.90 -4.81
CA ALA A 98 -1.25 -12.85 -4.11
C ALA A 98 -0.51 -12.48 -2.83
N LEU A 99 -0.67 -11.25 -2.37
CA LEU A 99 -0.31 -10.88 -1.01
C LEU A 99 -1.55 -10.84 -0.14
N ILE A 100 -1.51 -11.53 0.99
CA ILE A 100 -2.53 -11.44 2.03
C ILE A 100 -1.90 -10.68 3.19
N GLN A 101 -2.40 -9.48 3.45
CA GLN A 101 -1.85 -8.61 4.50
C GLN A 101 -2.91 -8.33 5.54
N LYS A 102 -2.52 -8.27 6.81
CA LYS A 102 -3.42 -7.88 7.91
C LYS A 102 -4.03 -6.51 7.61
N TYR A 103 -5.35 -6.41 7.66
CA TYR A 103 -6.03 -5.15 7.41
C TYR A 103 -5.99 -4.25 8.65
N LEU A 104 -5.59 -2.99 8.48
CA LEU A 104 -5.70 -1.97 9.52
C LEU A 104 -7.17 -1.58 9.70
N SER A 105 -7.84 -2.21 10.67
CA SER A 105 -9.28 -2.06 10.93
C SER A 105 -9.64 -0.83 11.77
N ARG A 106 -8.65 -0.21 12.43
CA ARG A 106 -8.78 1.03 13.19
C ARG A 106 -7.82 2.10 12.65
N PRO A 107 -8.01 2.55 11.39
CA PRO A 107 -7.20 3.64 10.85
C PRO A 107 -7.52 4.95 11.58
N TYR A 108 -6.57 5.87 11.63
CA TYR A 108 -6.87 7.26 11.96
C TYR A 108 -7.78 7.85 10.88
N LEU A 109 -8.77 8.63 11.30
CA LEU A 109 -9.79 9.20 10.42
C LEU A 109 -9.74 10.71 10.48
N ILE A 110 -10.03 11.35 9.35
CA ILE A 110 -10.28 12.80 9.29
C ILE A 110 -11.68 12.96 8.71
N ASN A 111 -12.54 13.66 9.45
CA ASN A 111 -13.97 13.77 9.17
C ASN A 111 -14.61 12.39 8.93
N ASP A 112 -14.31 11.40 9.76
CA ASP A 112 -14.76 10.00 9.65
C ASP A 112 -14.37 9.28 8.34
N SER A 113 -13.57 9.88 7.47
CA SER A 113 -13.11 9.26 6.23
C SER A 113 -11.71 8.69 6.40
N LYS A 114 -11.51 7.47 5.88
CA LYS A 114 -10.19 6.87 5.78
C LYS A 114 -9.36 7.62 4.75
N PHE A 115 -8.06 7.78 5.02
CA PHE A 115 -7.13 8.39 4.07
C PHE A 115 -5.78 7.67 4.03
N ASP A 116 -4.98 8.03 3.03
CA ASP A 116 -3.55 7.73 3.01
C ASP A 116 -2.74 8.96 2.60
N LEU A 117 -1.47 8.96 2.98
CA LEU A 117 -0.51 9.99 2.60
C LEU A 117 0.33 9.51 1.41
N ARG A 118 0.45 10.34 0.38
CA ARG A 118 1.43 10.21 -0.68
C ARG A 118 2.58 11.16 -0.39
N ILE A 119 3.70 10.60 0.06
CA ILE A 119 4.95 11.32 0.26
C ILE A 119 5.84 11.10 -0.97
N TYR A 120 6.48 12.17 -1.46
CA TYR A 120 7.41 12.10 -2.58
C TYR A 120 8.85 12.08 -2.07
N VAL A 121 9.62 11.09 -2.53
CA VAL A 121 11.02 10.92 -2.16
C VAL A 121 11.86 10.88 -3.44
N TYR A 122 12.89 11.73 -3.50
CA TYR A 122 13.86 11.77 -4.59
C TYR A 122 15.20 11.18 -4.15
N ILE A 123 15.73 10.23 -4.91
CA ILE A 123 17.05 9.64 -4.67
C ILE A 123 17.99 10.15 -5.76
N SER A 124 18.89 11.06 -5.39
CA SER A 124 19.84 11.65 -6.34
C SER A 124 21.11 10.81 -6.50
N SER A 125 21.44 9.99 -5.49
CA SER A 125 22.58 9.09 -5.53
C SER A 125 22.37 7.89 -4.59
N ILE A 126 22.94 6.74 -4.98
CA ILE A 126 22.98 5.52 -4.16
C ILE A 126 24.36 5.27 -3.55
N ASN A 127 25.39 5.97 -4.04
CA ASN A 127 26.76 5.86 -3.54
C ASN A 127 27.50 7.20 -3.73
N PRO A 128 27.60 8.04 -2.69
CA PRO A 128 26.96 7.87 -1.39
C PRO A 128 25.43 8.00 -1.49
N LEU A 129 24.69 7.34 -0.60
CA LEU A 129 23.25 7.42 -0.56
C LEU A 129 22.80 8.86 -0.23
N ARG A 130 21.99 9.46 -1.10
CA ARG A 130 21.40 10.80 -0.92
C ARG A 130 19.91 10.76 -1.26
N LEU A 131 19.07 11.09 -0.28
CA LEU A 131 17.62 11.16 -0.43
C LEU A 131 17.10 12.54 -0.01
N TYR A 132 16.01 12.96 -0.64
CA TYR A 132 15.28 14.18 -0.35
C TYR A 132 13.80 13.84 -0.23
N ILE A 133 13.13 14.36 0.80
CA ILE A 133 11.68 14.28 0.96
C ILE A 133 11.13 15.62 0.51
N HIS A 134 10.14 15.60 -0.39
CA HIS A 134 9.46 16.82 -0.79
C HIS A 134 8.61 17.36 0.37
N GLU A 135 8.57 18.68 0.56
CA GLU A 135 7.82 19.31 1.66
C GLU A 135 6.31 19.08 1.50
N ASP A 136 5.82 19.18 0.27
CA ASP A 136 4.43 18.85 -0.06
C ASP A 136 4.23 17.36 -0.41
N GLY A 137 3.04 16.86 -0.07
CA GLY A 137 2.54 15.53 -0.41
C GLY A 137 1.10 15.59 -0.89
N LEU A 138 0.41 14.45 -0.92
CA LEU A 138 -1.05 14.42 -1.11
C LEU A 138 -1.73 13.64 0.00
N VAL A 139 -2.90 14.09 0.44
CA VAL A 139 -3.80 13.34 1.30
C VAL A 139 -4.95 12.81 0.46
N ARG A 140 -5.08 11.49 0.37
CA ARG A 140 -6.08 10.84 -0.49
C ARG A 140 -7.14 10.19 0.36
N PHE A 141 -8.37 10.68 0.24
CA PHE A 141 -9.50 10.21 1.01
C PHE A 141 -10.28 9.12 0.28
N ALA A 142 -10.83 8.20 1.07
CA ALA A 142 -11.94 7.35 0.66
C ALA A 142 -13.19 8.23 0.49
N SER A 143 -14.00 7.97 -0.55
CA SER A 143 -15.16 8.82 -0.86
C SER A 143 -16.40 8.53 -0.04
N GLN A 144 -16.34 7.56 0.89
CA GLN A 144 -17.38 7.31 1.88
C GLN A 144 -16.80 7.19 3.29
N LYS A 145 -17.65 7.48 4.28
CA LYS A 145 -17.28 7.40 5.70
C LYS A 145 -16.85 5.99 6.07
N TYR A 146 -15.82 5.91 6.91
CA TYR A 146 -15.26 4.66 7.36
C TYR A 146 -16.27 3.89 8.20
N SER A 147 -16.50 2.64 7.84
CA SER A 147 -17.30 1.72 8.64
C SER A 147 -16.63 0.37 8.68
N ASN A 148 -16.50 -0.17 9.89
CA ASN A 148 -15.94 -1.50 10.13
C ASN A 148 -17.07 -2.55 10.28
N ALA A 149 -18.31 -2.25 9.88
CA ALA A 149 -19.40 -3.21 9.90
C ALA A 149 -19.18 -4.32 8.86
N ILE A 150 -19.63 -5.55 9.11
CA ILE A 150 -19.46 -6.67 8.16
C ILE A 150 -20.10 -6.34 6.80
N ARG A 151 -21.28 -5.70 6.83
CA ARG A 151 -22.01 -5.26 5.63
C ARG A 151 -21.25 -4.26 4.75
N SER A 152 -20.31 -3.48 5.32
CA SER A 152 -19.56 -2.47 4.58
C SER A 152 -18.26 -2.99 3.98
N LEU A 153 -17.79 -4.20 4.33
CA LEU A 153 -16.47 -4.69 3.93
C LEU A 153 -16.28 -4.89 2.43
N GLY A 154 -17.37 -5.13 1.70
CA GLY A 154 -17.36 -5.20 0.24
C GLY A 154 -17.24 -3.84 -0.43
N ASN A 155 -17.50 -2.75 0.29
CA ASN A 155 -17.53 -1.41 -0.27
C ASN A 155 -16.12 -0.80 -0.38
N ARG A 156 -15.64 -0.73 -1.61
CA ARG A 156 -14.30 -0.22 -1.90
C ARG A 156 -14.15 1.28 -1.65
N TYR A 157 -15.23 2.06 -1.70
CA TYR A 157 -15.21 3.51 -1.47
C TYR A 157 -15.04 3.90 0.01
N ILE A 158 -15.18 2.92 0.91
CA ILE A 158 -14.91 3.05 2.35
C ILE A 158 -13.47 2.65 2.67
N HIS A 159 -13.02 1.55 2.07
CA HIS A 159 -11.81 0.87 2.51
C HIS A 159 -10.54 1.17 1.69
N LEU A 160 -10.71 1.67 0.45
CA LEU A 160 -9.63 2.02 -0.48
C LEU A 160 -9.63 3.52 -0.77
N THR A 161 -8.44 4.10 -0.81
CA THR A 161 -8.19 5.55 -0.94
C THR A 161 -7.63 5.92 -2.31
N ASN A 162 -7.51 4.95 -3.23
CA ASN A 162 -7.01 5.18 -4.58
C ASN A 162 -7.93 6.14 -5.34
N TYR A 163 -7.36 7.25 -5.85
CA TYR A 163 -8.07 8.17 -6.74
C TYR A 163 -8.81 7.46 -7.89
N SER A 164 -8.16 6.50 -8.55
CA SER A 164 -8.74 5.72 -9.66
C SER A 164 -10.00 4.93 -9.29
N ILE A 165 -10.18 4.61 -8.01
CA ILE A 165 -11.38 3.97 -7.49
C ILE A 165 -12.37 5.06 -7.09
N ASN A 166 -11.97 5.97 -6.19
CA ASN A 166 -12.90 6.92 -5.59
C ASN A 166 -13.47 7.93 -6.59
N ARG A 167 -12.75 8.31 -7.65
CA ARG A 167 -13.27 9.18 -8.72
C ARG A 167 -14.50 8.66 -9.44
N LEU A 168 -14.79 7.36 -9.31
CA LEU A 168 -15.94 6.69 -9.93
C LEU A 168 -17.17 6.69 -9.01
N ASN A 169 -17.02 7.10 -7.75
CA ASN A 169 -18.15 7.29 -6.84
C ASN A 169 -18.83 8.63 -7.12
N SER A 170 -20.16 8.67 -7.09
CA SER A 170 -20.95 9.90 -7.25
C SER A 170 -20.70 10.92 -6.15
N GLU A 171 -20.32 10.47 -4.95
CA GLU A 171 -19.97 11.32 -3.80
C GLU A 171 -18.54 11.92 -3.90
N TYR A 172 -17.79 11.61 -4.96
CA TYR A 172 -16.43 12.12 -5.12
C TYR A 172 -16.40 13.61 -5.46
N ILE A 173 -15.87 14.39 -4.54
CA ILE A 173 -15.60 15.81 -4.72
C ILE A 173 -14.15 16.01 -5.21
N SER A 174 -14.00 16.52 -6.43
CA SER A 174 -12.73 16.98 -6.98
C SER A 174 -12.28 18.29 -6.32
N ASN A 175 -10.98 18.42 -6.11
CA ASN A 175 -10.37 19.64 -5.64
C ASN A 175 -10.39 20.71 -6.74
N THR A 176 -10.66 21.95 -6.36
CA THR A 176 -10.73 23.09 -7.29
C THR A 176 -9.34 23.62 -7.67
N ASN A 177 -8.34 23.43 -6.81
CA ASN A 177 -6.93 23.75 -7.07
C ASN A 177 -6.00 22.89 -6.16
N GLU A 178 -4.69 23.09 -6.30
CA GLU A 178 -3.65 22.32 -5.59
C GLU A 178 -3.49 22.68 -4.11
N PHE A 179 -4.01 23.83 -3.66
CA PHE A 179 -4.00 24.26 -2.25
C PHE A 179 -5.32 23.93 -1.53
N ALA A 180 -6.27 23.30 -2.22
CA ALA A 180 -7.58 23.03 -1.68
C ALA A 180 -7.52 21.94 -0.61
N THR A 181 -7.87 22.31 0.63
CA THR A 181 -8.00 21.40 1.78
C THR A 181 -9.41 20.84 1.93
N LYS A 182 -10.20 20.87 0.84
CA LYS A 182 -11.57 20.36 0.76
C LYS A 182 -11.69 19.38 -0.41
N GLY A 183 -12.53 18.38 -0.27
CA GLY A 183 -12.69 17.31 -1.26
C GLY A 183 -11.89 16.06 -0.88
N HIS A 184 -11.57 15.21 -1.86
CA HIS A 184 -11.02 13.88 -1.60
C HIS A 184 -9.54 13.68 -1.99
N LYS A 185 -8.87 14.75 -2.44
CA LYS A 185 -7.45 14.73 -2.79
C LYS A 185 -6.80 16.06 -2.40
N TRP A 186 -6.49 16.22 -1.12
CA TRP A 186 -5.75 17.38 -0.63
C TRP A 186 -4.28 17.27 -1.03
#